data_AF-A0A081PM91-F1
#
_entry.id   AF-A0A081PM91-F1
#
_cell.length_a   1.000
_cell.length_b   1.000
_cell.length_c   1.000
_cell.angle_alpha   90.00
_cell.angle_beta   90.00
_cell.angle_gamma   90.00
#
_symmetry.space_group_name_H-M   'P 1'
#
loop_
_entity.id
_entity.type
_entity.pdbx_description
1 polymer ?
#
loop_
_entity_poly.entity_id
_entity_poly.type
_entity_poly.pdbx_seq_one_letter_code
_entity_poly.pdbx_strand_id
1 'polypeptide(L)'
;MIVYPSESVKNLQLIQQIQDEAAYTGITAAEIGAIAKAHPVTFYIPTFLVRAGLFLLTVVIVFASSALLSLLFGGLMRDKNLPYALLLFGLLCYLALEKLCKKYQHYQAGTDDALTLLSSGFLLTGVLWLHEINTQSWSPSAWYLFASLSTAVISLWYVIRFASPLMTIISASALLMAFLTALHILNPSGILLIPFGALFFAASLCYLVLNTKMKAILTLYSSCLAVLIQFAVFTAGLAFNYYVADQTGKELSGTTFQVPLPYFFWVWTFVFPLVCIGYALKKHSRMLLNSGIILLTAAGLTFKYYDTLVPFEYLLSGAGALLLLLSWRLLKWLKNPRYGLAGQVPFPQNNTDQERVDSIIISATLPQQKQHLPDRFGGGNFGGGGSSSDF
;
A
#
# COMPACT_ATOMS: atom_id res chain seq x y z
N MET A 1 2.04 13.36 15.26
CA MET A 1 1.33 12.72 16.39
C MET A 1 0.35 11.72 15.81
N ILE A 2 0.70 10.44 15.84
CA ILE A 2 -0.12 9.34 15.32
C ILE A 2 -1.43 9.24 16.11
N VAL A 3 -2.52 8.88 15.44
CA VAL A 3 -3.85 8.71 16.07
C VAL A 3 -3.91 7.51 17.00
N TYR A 4 -3.17 6.45 16.68
CA TYR A 4 -3.15 5.20 17.43
C TYR A 4 -2.33 5.29 18.75
N PRO A 5 -2.76 4.60 19.82
CA PRO A 5 -2.00 4.51 21.05
C PRO A 5 -0.64 3.82 20.81
N SER A 6 0.45 4.48 21.20
CA SER A 6 1.80 3.98 20.92
C SER A 6 2.13 2.64 21.60
N GLU A 7 1.50 2.34 22.73
CA GLU A 7 1.71 1.08 23.47
C GLU A 7 1.09 -0.11 22.75
N SER A 8 -0.16 0.00 22.30
CA SER A 8 -0.85 -1.05 21.55
C SER A 8 -0.13 -1.39 20.24
N VAL A 9 0.49 -0.40 19.57
CA VAL A 9 1.28 -0.65 18.34
C VAL A 9 2.58 -1.39 18.67
N LYS A 10 3.25 -1.05 19.78
CA LYS A 10 4.47 -1.77 20.22
C LYS A 10 4.17 -3.22 20.59
N ASN A 11 3.08 -3.44 21.34
CA ASN A 11 2.64 -4.79 21.70
C ASN A 11 2.32 -5.62 20.45
N LEU A 12 1.66 -5.02 19.45
CA LEU A 12 1.40 -5.68 18.17
C LEU A 12 2.69 -6.06 17.43
N GLN A 13 3.67 -5.15 17.37
CA GLN A 13 4.97 -5.42 16.74
C GLN A 13 5.74 -6.54 17.45
N LEU A 14 5.74 -6.53 18.78
CA LEU A 14 6.35 -7.58 19.60
C LEU A 14 5.74 -8.95 19.27
N ILE A 15 4.40 -9.02 19.24
CA ILE A 15 3.68 -10.27 18.94
C ILE A 15 3.98 -10.73 17.50
N GLN A 16 4.00 -9.83 16.52
CA GLN A 16 4.34 -10.16 15.13
C GLN A 16 5.78 -10.68 15.00
N GLN A 17 6.74 -10.01 15.65
CA GLN A 17 8.13 -10.46 15.66
C GLN A 17 8.27 -11.85 16.27
N ILE A 18 7.61 -12.11 17.40
CA ILE A 18 7.64 -13.41 18.06
C ILE A 18 6.98 -14.49 17.19
N GLN A 19 5.90 -14.17 16.47
CA GLN A 19 5.27 -15.09 15.53
C GLN A 19 6.17 -15.42 14.34
N ASP A 20 6.86 -14.43 13.78
CA ASP A 20 7.82 -14.62 12.69
C ASP A 20 9.04 -15.43 13.15
N GLU A 21 9.50 -15.20 14.39
CA GLU A 21 10.63 -15.92 15.00
C GLU A 21 10.27 -17.32 15.49
N ALA A 22 9.02 -17.56 15.90
CA ALA A 22 8.54 -18.87 16.36
C ALA A 22 8.73 -19.97 15.31
N ALA A 23 8.67 -19.62 14.03
CA ALA A 23 8.97 -20.52 12.91
C ALA A 23 10.42 -21.05 12.91
N TYR A 24 11.33 -20.39 13.62
CA TYR A 24 12.77 -20.71 13.66
C TYR A 24 13.26 -21.13 15.06
N THR A 25 12.61 -20.66 16.12
CA THR A 25 13.08 -20.84 17.51
C THR A 25 12.34 -21.93 18.29
N GLY A 26 11.29 -22.53 17.72
CA GLY A 26 10.53 -23.62 18.35
C GLY A 26 9.59 -23.16 19.47
N ILE A 27 9.24 -21.87 19.51
CA ILE A 27 8.28 -21.30 20.45
C ILE A 27 6.91 -21.95 20.21
N THR A 28 6.30 -22.45 21.29
CA THR A 28 5.01 -23.14 21.22
C THR A 28 3.85 -22.15 21.13
N ALA A 29 2.73 -22.57 20.53
CA ALA A 29 1.52 -21.74 20.44
C ALA A 29 0.99 -21.31 21.82
N ALA A 30 1.24 -22.10 22.87
CA ALA A 30 0.88 -21.78 24.24
C ALA A 30 1.71 -20.61 24.82
N GLU A 31 3.00 -20.55 24.51
CA GLU A 31 3.89 -19.44 24.92
C GLU A 31 3.53 -18.15 24.19
N ILE A 32 3.22 -18.21 22.89
CA ILE A 32 2.69 -17.06 22.14
C ILE A 32 1.39 -16.55 22.77
N GLY A 33 0.49 -17.46 23.15
CA GLY A 33 -0.75 -17.13 23.85
C GLY A 33 -0.52 -16.48 25.23
N ALA A 34 0.49 -16.93 25.98
CA ALA A 34 0.86 -16.34 27.27
C ALA A 34 1.43 -14.92 27.11
N ILE A 35 2.30 -14.70 26.11
CA ILE A 35 2.88 -13.39 25.81
C ILE A 35 1.81 -12.42 25.29
N ALA A 36 0.89 -12.88 24.44
CA ALA A 36 -0.23 -12.07 23.96
C ALA A 36 -1.17 -11.63 25.11
N LYS A 37 -1.32 -12.46 26.15
CA LYS A 37 -2.06 -12.09 27.37
C LYS A 37 -1.30 -11.08 28.23
N ALA A 38 0.04 -11.18 28.29
CA ALA A 38 0.89 -10.23 29.02
C ALA A 38 1.00 -8.86 28.32
N HIS A 39 0.86 -8.83 26.99
CA HIS A 39 0.94 -7.63 26.16
C HIS A 39 -0.35 -7.45 25.33
N PRO A 40 -1.47 -7.02 25.94
CA PRO A 40 -2.75 -6.94 25.24
C PRO A 40 -2.70 -5.90 24.11
N VAL A 41 -3.30 -6.27 22.97
CA VAL A 41 -3.50 -5.41 21.81
C VAL A 41 -4.98 -5.03 21.74
N THR A 42 -5.26 -3.73 21.84
CA THR A 42 -6.64 -3.19 21.89
C THR A 42 -7.25 -2.94 20.50
N PHE A 43 -6.54 -3.29 19.42
CA PHE A 43 -6.97 -2.97 18.06
C PHE A 43 -7.96 -3.98 17.49
N TYR A 44 -8.94 -3.47 16.74
CA TYR A 44 -9.78 -4.32 15.89
C TYR A 44 -9.07 -4.60 14.57
N ILE A 45 -8.66 -5.86 14.37
CA ILE A 45 -7.94 -6.33 13.18
C ILE A 45 -8.74 -7.49 12.55
N PRO A 46 -9.59 -7.22 11.56
CA PRO A 46 -10.39 -8.24 10.90
C PRO A 46 -9.56 -9.12 9.96
N THR A 47 -10.11 -10.28 9.56
CA THR A 47 -9.54 -11.12 8.50
C THR A 47 -9.61 -10.39 7.14
N PHE A 48 -8.81 -10.83 6.17
CA PHE A 48 -8.72 -10.18 4.86
C PHE A 48 -10.08 -10.00 4.16
N LEU A 49 -10.94 -11.03 4.20
CA LEU A 49 -12.27 -10.97 3.56
C LEU A 49 -13.19 -9.96 4.26
N VAL A 50 -13.18 -9.94 5.60
CA VAL A 50 -13.95 -8.96 6.37
C VAL A 50 -13.42 -7.54 6.13
N ARG A 51 -12.09 -7.36 6.04
CA ARG A 51 -11.46 -6.10 5.68
C ARG A 51 -11.93 -5.59 4.31
N ALA A 52 -11.94 -6.46 3.30
CA ALA A 52 -12.41 -6.12 1.96
C ALA A 52 -13.91 -5.77 1.95
N GLY A 53 -14.73 -6.55 2.67
CA GLY A 53 -16.16 -6.26 2.83
C GLY A 53 -16.43 -4.92 3.52
N LEU A 54 -15.73 -4.63 4.63
CA LEU A 54 -15.85 -3.37 5.35
C LEU A 54 -15.38 -2.18 4.51
N PHE A 55 -14.31 -2.34 3.73
CA PHE A 55 -13.85 -1.33 2.79
C PHE A 55 -14.94 -0.98 1.77
N LEU A 56 -15.46 -2.00 1.06
CA LEU A 56 -16.49 -1.81 0.03
C LEU A 56 -17.78 -1.21 0.60
N LEU A 57 -18.23 -1.71 1.75
CA LEU A 57 -19.42 -1.19 2.43
C LEU A 57 -19.24 0.29 2.80
N THR A 58 -18.07 0.66 3.31
CA THR A 58 -17.76 2.05 3.66
C THR A 58 -17.81 2.96 2.43
N VAL A 59 -17.26 2.51 1.30
CA VAL A 59 -17.32 3.23 0.02
C VAL A 59 -18.77 3.46 -0.40
N VAL A 60 -19.60 2.42 -0.38
CA VAL A 60 -21.02 2.52 -0.74
C VAL A 60 -21.76 3.50 0.18
N ILE A 61 -21.55 3.41 1.50
CA ILE A 61 -22.19 4.31 2.48
C ILE A 61 -21.81 5.76 2.23
N VAL A 62 -20.52 6.06 1.99
CA VAL A 62 -20.06 7.43 1.77
C VAL A 62 -20.62 7.98 0.46
N PHE A 63 -20.60 7.22 -0.63
CA PHE A 63 -21.18 7.66 -1.90
C PHE A 63 -22.70 7.85 -1.79
N ALA A 64 -23.43 6.91 -1.19
CA ALA A 64 -24.87 7.04 -0.98
C ALA A 64 -25.21 8.27 -0.11
N SER A 65 -24.43 8.52 0.95
CA SER A 65 -24.59 9.69 1.82
C SER A 65 -24.32 10.99 1.05
N SER A 66 -23.23 11.04 0.25
CA SER A 66 -22.91 12.21 -0.58
C SER A 66 -23.96 12.47 -1.66
N ALA A 67 -24.50 11.42 -2.29
CA ALA A 67 -25.55 11.53 -3.30
C ALA A 67 -26.87 12.01 -2.68
N LEU A 68 -27.25 11.49 -1.51
CA LEU A 68 -28.42 11.96 -0.77
C LEU A 68 -28.28 13.43 -0.38
N LEU A 69 -27.12 13.83 0.15
CA LEU A 69 -26.85 15.24 0.49
C LEU A 69 -26.85 16.13 -0.76
N SER A 70 -26.31 15.65 -1.88
CA SER A 70 -26.36 16.36 -3.16
C SER A 70 -27.80 16.49 -3.69
N LEU A 71 -28.69 15.56 -3.40
CA LEU A 71 -30.10 15.64 -3.81
C LEU A 71 -30.87 16.63 -2.93
N LEU A 72 -30.65 16.59 -1.62
CA LEU A 72 -31.30 17.49 -0.65
C LEU A 72 -30.85 18.95 -0.81
N PHE A 73 -29.57 19.16 -1.11
CA PHE A 73 -28.96 20.49 -1.21
C PHE A 73 -28.53 20.84 -2.64
N GLY A 74 -29.07 20.15 -3.66
CA GLY A 74 -28.62 20.28 -5.05
C GLY A 74 -28.68 21.70 -5.61
N GLY A 75 -29.65 22.50 -5.16
CA GLY A 75 -29.73 23.92 -5.51
C GLY A 75 -28.55 24.75 -4.98
N LEU A 76 -28.02 24.41 -3.80
CA LEU A 76 -26.84 25.05 -3.21
C LEU A 76 -25.53 24.51 -3.81
N MET A 77 -25.52 23.25 -4.25
CA MET A 77 -24.35 22.54 -4.78
C MET A 77 -24.15 22.70 -6.30
N ARG A 78 -24.74 23.73 -6.91
CA ARG A 78 -24.64 23.99 -8.35
C ARG A 78 -23.43 24.86 -8.70
N ASP A 79 -22.86 24.64 -9.88
CA ASP A 79 -21.80 25.43 -10.49
C ASP A 79 -20.60 25.69 -9.54
N LYS A 80 -20.35 26.96 -9.20
CA LYS A 80 -19.18 27.39 -8.42
C LYS A 80 -19.16 26.90 -6.97
N ASN A 81 -20.27 26.37 -6.46
CA ASN A 81 -20.40 25.94 -5.06
C ASN A 81 -20.04 24.47 -4.83
N LEU A 82 -20.04 23.65 -5.89
CA LEU A 82 -19.73 22.23 -5.82
C LEU A 82 -18.37 21.90 -5.17
N PRO A 83 -17.27 22.61 -5.44
CA PRO A 83 -15.99 22.25 -4.83
C PRO A 83 -15.96 22.54 -3.32
N TYR A 84 -16.73 23.53 -2.82
CA TYR A 84 -16.90 23.73 -1.38
C TYR A 84 -17.66 22.57 -0.72
N ALA A 85 -18.65 22.00 -1.41
CA ALA A 85 -19.35 20.81 -0.93
C ALA A 85 -18.42 19.59 -0.86
N LEU A 86 -17.54 19.40 -1.85
CA LEU A 86 -16.51 18.36 -1.82
C LEU A 86 -15.57 18.52 -0.64
N LEU A 87 -15.10 19.74 -0.36
CA LEU A 87 -14.27 20.02 0.82
C LEU A 87 -15.01 19.67 2.12
N LEU A 88 -16.28 20.01 2.23
CA LEU A 88 -17.10 19.69 3.40
C LEU A 88 -17.28 18.17 3.56
N PHE A 89 -17.58 17.44 2.49
CA PHE A 89 -17.67 15.97 2.54
C PHE A 89 -16.33 15.33 2.91
N GLY A 90 -15.23 15.83 2.35
CA GLY A 90 -13.89 15.41 2.72
C GLY A 90 -13.63 15.60 4.21
N LEU A 91 -13.96 16.76 4.77
CA LEU A 91 -13.80 17.07 6.18
C LEU A 91 -14.67 16.17 7.08
N LEU A 92 -15.94 15.93 6.71
CA LEU A 92 -16.81 15.02 7.46
C LEU A 92 -16.26 13.59 7.48
N CYS A 93 -15.75 13.09 6.35
CA CYS A 93 -15.11 11.78 6.27
C CYS A 93 -13.84 11.73 7.13
N TYR A 94 -13.05 12.81 7.17
CA TYR A 94 -11.86 12.92 8.01
C TYR A 94 -12.23 12.84 9.50
N LEU A 95 -13.26 13.59 9.93
CA LEU A 95 -13.73 13.56 11.31
C LEU A 95 -14.29 12.19 11.71
N ALA A 96 -14.99 11.53 10.79
CA ALA A 96 -15.46 10.16 10.99
C ALA A 96 -14.28 9.19 11.17
N LEU A 97 -13.26 9.26 10.31
CA LEU A 97 -12.03 8.47 10.40
C LEU A 97 -11.31 8.70 11.73
N GLU A 98 -11.10 9.96 12.09
CA GLU A 98 -10.44 10.37 13.33
C GLU A 98 -11.18 9.82 14.56
N LYS A 99 -12.51 9.90 14.59
CA LYS A 99 -13.35 9.33 15.66
C LYS A 99 -13.27 7.80 15.68
N LEU A 100 -13.27 7.16 14.51
CA LEU A 100 -13.25 5.71 14.36
C LEU A 100 -11.92 5.11 14.86
N CYS A 101 -10.80 5.71 14.47
CA CYS A 101 -9.47 5.30 14.95
C CYS A 101 -9.26 5.59 16.44
N LYS A 102 -9.71 6.76 16.96
CA LYS A 102 -9.53 7.10 18.39
C LYS A 102 -10.44 6.31 19.32
N LYS A 103 -11.74 6.25 19.01
CA LYS A 103 -12.74 5.71 19.93
C LYS A 103 -12.91 4.20 19.79
N TYR A 104 -12.88 3.70 18.56
CA TYR A 104 -13.15 2.30 18.28
C TYR A 104 -11.88 1.50 17.95
N GLN A 105 -10.70 2.15 17.95
CA GLN A 105 -9.39 1.50 17.81
C GLN A 105 -9.31 0.59 16.56
N HIS A 106 -10.00 0.96 15.49
CA HIS A 106 -9.88 0.28 14.20
C HIS A 106 -8.51 0.56 13.63
N TYR A 107 -7.75 -0.51 13.37
CA TYR A 107 -6.42 -0.44 12.80
C TYR A 107 -6.34 -1.36 11.59
N GLN A 108 -6.21 -0.78 10.40
CA GLN A 108 -6.17 -1.49 9.12
C GLN A 108 -7.38 -2.43 8.93
N ALA A 109 -8.54 -1.99 9.39
CA ALA A 109 -9.79 -2.73 9.35
C ALA A 109 -10.53 -2.62 8.01
N GLY A 110 -10.02 -1.79 7.09
CA GLY A 110 -10.59 -1.58 5.76
C GLY A 110 -11.51 -0.37 5.71
N THR A 111 -12.31 -0.14 6.76
CA THR A 111 -13.09 1.10 6.92
C THR A 111 -12.20 2.34 7.05
N ASP A 112 -11.09 2.22 7.78
CA ASP A 112 -10.12 3.29 7.95
C ASP A 112 -9.34 3.59 6.67
N ASP A 113 -8.95 2.56 5.91
CA ASP A 113 -8.34 2.71 4.59
C ASP A 113 -9.31 3.38 3.59
N ALA A 114 -10.58 2.95 3.58
CA ALA A 114 -11.60 3.54 2.71
C ALA A 114 -11.84 5.01 3.03
N LEU A 115 -12.04 5.36 4.31
CA LEU A 115 -12.24 6.75 4.72
C LEU A 115 -10.99 7.61 4.47
N THR A 116 -9.79 7.04 4.62
CA THR A 116 -8.53 7.74 4.28
C THR A 116 -8.49 8.11 2.79
N LEU A 117 -8.82 7.18 1.90
CA LEU A 117 -8.87 7.42 0.45
C LEU A 117 -9.98 8.39 0.05
N LEU A 118 -11.20 8.19 0.55
CA LEU A 118 -12.34 9.02 0.20
C LEU A 118 -12.19 10.45 0.74
N SER A 119 -11.75 10.59 1.98
CA SER A 119 -11.56 11.91 2.59
C SER A 119 -10.44 12.70 1.89
N SER A 120 -9.27 12.08 1.67
CA SER A 120 -8.19 12.72 0.92
C SER A 120 -8.59 13.03 -0.52
N GLY A 121 -9.31 12.13 -1.19
CA GLY A 121 -9.82 12.31 -2.55
C GLY A 121 -10.79 13.49 -2.65
N PHE A 122 -11.80 13.57 -1.78
CA PHE A 122 -12.74 14.71 -1.79
C PHE A 122 -12.06 16.04 -1.47
N LEU A 123 -11.15 16.07 -0.49
CA LEU A 123 -10.39 17.28 -0.16
C LEU A 123 -9.53 17.73 -1.34
N LEU A 124 -8.80 16.79 -1.97
CA LEU A 124 -7.94 17.09 -3.10
C LEU A 124 -8.76 17.60 -4.28
N THR A 125 -9.80 16.88 -4.69
CA THR A 125 -10.67 17.30 -5.81
C THR A 125 -11.29 18.67 -5.55
N GLY A 126 -11.74 18.95 -4.32
CA GLY A 126 -12.25 20.27 -3.94
C GLY A 126 -11.20 21.37 -4.07
N VAL A 127 -9.97 21.15 -3.62
CA VAL A 127 -8.86 22.12 -3.76
C VAL A 127 -8.49 22.37 -5.21
N LEU A 128 -8.33 21.31 -6.01
CA LEU A 128 -7.95 21.43 -7.41
C LEU A 128 -9.03 22.15 -8.21
N TRP A 129 -10.29 21.78 -8.02
CA TRP A 129 -11.40 22.42 -8.74
C TRP A 129 -11.59 23.89 -8.31
N LEU A 130 -11.44 24.23 -7.03
CA LEU A 130 -11.42 25.63 -6.60
C LEU A 130 -10.33 26.43 -7.30
N HIS A 131 -9.14 25.86 -7.46
CA HIS A 131 -8.07 26.52 -8.18
C HIS A 131 -8.48 26.73 -9.65
N GLU A 132 -8.94 25.69 -10.34
CA GLU A 132 -9.35 25.75 -11.75
C GLU A 132 -10.40 26.85 -12.05
N ILE A 133 -11.40 27.01 -11.18
CA ILE A 133 -12.43 28.06 -11.34
C ILE A 133 -11.86 29.47 -11.15
N ASN A 134 -10.85 29.63 -10.28
CA ASN A 134 -10.32 30.95 -9.92
C ASN A 134 -9.11 31.36 -10.78
N THR A 135 -8.43 30.43 -11.44
CA THR A 135 -7.14 30.68 -12.10
C THR A 135 -7.09 30.17 -13.53
N GLN A 136 -8.06 30.61 -14.34
CA GLN A 136 -8.24 30.21 -15.74
C GLN A 136 -7.03 30.53 -16.67
N SER A 137 -6.03 31.27 -16.19
CA SER A 137 -4.88 31.76 -16.98
C SER A 137 -3.54 31.11 -16.64
N TRP A 138 -3.48 30.09 -15.79
CA TRP A 138 -2.21 29.44 -15.44
C TRP A 138 -1.68 28.59 -16.60
N SER A 139 -0.35 28.57 -16.76
CA SER A 139 0.27 27.65 -17.73
C SER A 139 0.04 26.19 -17.29
N PRO A 140 -0.06 25.23 -18.22
CA PRO A 140 -0.25 23.82 -17.86
C PRO A 140 0.80 23.30 -16.87
N SER A 141 2.06 23.69 -17.06
CA SER A 141 3.15 23.31 -16.14
C SER A 141 2.97 23.82 -14.70
N ALA A 142 2.47 25.05 -14.54
CA ALA A 142 2.20 25.62 -13.23
C ALA A 142 1.02 24.90 -12.54
N TRP A 143 0.00 24.52 -13.32
CA TRP A 143 -1.11 23.71 -12.83
C TRP A 143 -0.63 22.32 -12.35
N TYR A 144 0.19 21.62 -13.13
CA TYR A 144 0.73 20.31 -12.71
C TYR A 144 1.59 20.41 -11.45
N LEU A 145 2.39 21.48 -11.32
CA LEU A 145 3.18 21.73 -10.11
C LEU A 145 2.27 22.00 -8.90
N PHE A 146 1.23 22.84 -9.04
CA PHE A 146 0.26 23.08 -7.98
C PHE A 146 -0.45 21.78 -7.57
N ALA A 147 -0.98 21.04 -8.55
CA ALA A 147 -1.73 19.83 -8.30
C ALA A 147 -0.89 18.75 -7.60
N SER A 148 0.35 18.56 -8.03
CA SER A 148 1.29 17.62 -7.41
C SER A 148 1.69 18.06 -5.99
N LEU A 149 1.95 19.34 -5.74
CA LEU A 149 2.24 19.86 -4.40
C LEU A 149 1.03 19.73 -3.46
N SER A 150 -0.17 20.09 -3.91
CA SER A 150 -1.39 19.91 -3.11
C SER A 150 -1.63 18.44 -2.77
N THR A 151 -1.45 17.54 -3.74
CA THR A 151 -1.55 16.09 -3.52
C THR A 151 -0.51 15.61 -2.52
N ALA A 152 0.74 16.07 -2.64
CA ALA A 152 1.82 15.71 -1.74
C ALA A 152 1.54 16.15 -0.30
N VAL A 153 1.11 17.39 -0.10
CA VAL A 153 0.82 17.95 1.24
C VAL A 153 -0.36 17.23 1.90
N ILE A 154 -1.46 17.03 1.17
CA ILE A 154 -2.64 16.35 1.71
C ILE A 154 -2.29 14.91 2.06
N SER A 155 -1.69 14.14 1.15
CA SER A 155 -1.32 12.74 1.42
C SER A 155 -0.30 12.61 2.54
N LEU A 156 0.70 13.50 2.63
CA LEU A 156 1.68 13.53 3.71
C LEU A 156 1.00 13.71 5.08
N TRP A 157 -0.03 14.55 5.16
CA TRP A 157 -0.81 14.71 6.39
C TRP A 157 -1.43 13.38 6.84
N TYR A 158 -2.03 12.61 5.93
CA TYR A 158 -2.58 11.29 6.25
C TYR A 158 -1.49 10.28 6.61
N VAL A 159 -0.32 10.35 5.99
CA VAL A 159 0.84 9.54 6.41
C VAL A 159 1.20 9.87 7.85
N ILE A 160 1.41 11.14 8.19
CA ILE A 160 1.81 11.57 9.53
C ILE A 160 0.75 11.18 10.57
N ARG A 161 -0.53 11.31 10.23
CA ARG A 161 -1.65 11.11 11.17
C ARG A 161 -2.02 9.64 11.35
N PHE A 162 -2.10 8.88 10.27
CA PHE A 162 -2.62 7.50 10.25
C PHE A 162 -1.59 6.43 9.86
N ALA A 163 -0.34 6.80 9.57
CA ALA A 163 0.71 5.86 9.15
C ALA A 163 0.29 4.94 7.99
N SER A 164 -0.45 5.48 7.02
CA SER A 164 -0.97 4.73 5.88
C SER A 164 0.12 4.50 4.81
N PRO A 165 0.45 3.24 4.45
CA PRO A 165 1.41 2.94 3.40
C PRO A 165 0.93 3.38 2.01
N LEU A 166 -0.37 3.29 1.74
CA LEU A 166 -0.96 3.74 0.46
C LEU A 166 -0.77 5.26 0.27
N MET A 167 -1.07 6.05 1.29
CA MET A 167 -0.83 7.50 1.25
C MET A 167 0.65 7.85 1.15
N THR A 168 1.54 6.96 1.62
CA THR A 168 2.99 7.13 1.46
C THR A 168 3.40 7.04 0.00
N ILE A 169 2.86 6.08 -0.76
CA ILE A 169 3.09 5.97 -2.20
C ILE A 169 2.54 7.20 -2.92
N ILE A 170 1.31 7.59 -2.62
CA ILE A 170 0.68 8.76 -3.26
C ILE A 170 1.50 10.03 -3.01
N SER A 171 1.96 10.23 -1.77
CA SER A 171 2.81 11.38 -1.41
C SER A 171 4.15 11.34 -2.14
N ALA A 172 4.82 10.18 -2.17
CA ALA A 172 6.10 10.03 -2.87
C ALA A 172 5.98 10.24 -4.39
N SER A 173 4.94 9.69 -5.02
CA SER A 173 4.62 9.91 -6.43
C SER A 173 4.34 11.38 -6.72
N ALA A 174 3.55 12.05 -5.88
CA ALA A 174 3.23 13.45 -6.03
C ALA A 174 4.46 14.35 -5.87
N LEU A 175 5.34 14.05 -4.91
CA LEU A 175 6.62 14.74 -4.74
C LEU A 175 7.56 14.52 -5.91
N LEU A 176 7.64 13.31 -6.45
CA LEU A 176 8.40 13.02 -7.66
C LEU A 176 7.88 13.86 -8.84
N MET A 177 6.56 13.87 -9.06
CA MET A 177 5.95 14.68 -10.12
C MET A 177 6.18 16.17 -9.94
N ALA A 178 6.06 16.69 -8.72
CA ALA A 178 6.37 18.09 -8.42
C ALA A 178 7.83 18.41 -8.73
N PHE A 179 8.76 17.53 -8.31
CA PHE A 179 10.18 17.68 -8.55
C PHE A 179 10.52 17.68 -10.05
N LEU A 180 10.01 16.71 -10.81
CA LEU A 180 10.26 16.62 -12.25
C LEU A 180 9.63 17.79 -13.02
N THR A 181 8.44 18.23 -12.63
CA THR A 181 7.78 19.40 -13.22
C THR A 181 8.57 20.68 -12.92
N ALA A 182 9.06 20.84 -11.70
CA ALA A 182 9.92 21.96 -11.33
C ALA A 182 11.22 21.97 -12.14
N LEU A 183 11.87 20.81 -12.32
CA LEU A 183 13.04 20.68 -13.19
C LEU A 183 12.73 21.09 -14.64
N HIS A 184 11.58 20.66 -15.17
CA HIS A 184 11.16 21.01 -16.53
C HIS A 184 10.88 22.52 -16.68
N ILE A 185 10.24 23.15 -15.69
CA ILE A 185 10.00 24.61 -15.70
C ILE A 185 11.33 25.39 -15.66
N LEU A 186 12.28 24.96 -14.83
CA LEU A 186 13.58 25.63 -14.68
C LEU A 186 14.47 25.45 -15.91
N ASN A 187 14.36 24.31 -16.60
CA ASN A 187 15.13 24.02 -17.80
C ASN A 187 14.27 23.24 -18.82
N PRO A 188 13.47 23.93 -19.64
CA PRO A 188 12.56 23.29 -20.61
C PRO A 188 13.28 22.42 -21.66
N SER A 189 14.49 22.83 -22.07
CA SER A 189 15.37 22.05 -22.94
C SER A 189 16.09 20.91 -22.22
N GLY A 190 16.00 20.85 -20.89
CA GLY A 190 16.57 19.84 -20.00
C GLY A 190 15.81 18.53 -19.93
N ILE A 191 15.03 18.16 -20.95
CA ILE A 191 14.32 16.85 -21.02
C ILE A 191 15.29 15.69 -20.76
N LEU A 192 16.55 15.85 -21.19
CA LEU A 192 17.64 14.90 -20.99
C LEU A 192 17.99 14.64 -19.52
N LEU A 193 17.68 15.59 -18.64
CA LEU A 193 17.95 15.51 -17.20
C LEU A 193 16.83 14.80 -16.44
N ILE A 194 15.65 14.58 -17.04
CA ILE A 194 14.49 14.00 -16.33
C ILE A 194 14.78 12.61 -15.75
N PRO A 195 15.36 11.64 -16.50
CA PRO A 195 15.70 10.34 -15.92
C PRO A 195 16.73 10.46 -14.79
N PHE A 196 17.72 11.35 -14.93
CA PHE A 196 18.71 11.60 -13.88
C PHE A 196 18.12 12.29 -12.65
N GLY A 197 17.14 13.18 -12.84
CA GLY A 197 16.36 13.77 -11.77
C GLY A 197 15.57 12.71 -10.99
N ALA A 198 14.90 11.79 -11.70
CA ALA A 198 14.20 10.67 -11.06
C ALA A 198 15.16 9.75 -10.29
N LEU A 199 16.35 9.47 -10.84
CA LEU A 199 17.40 8.72 -10.14
C LEU A 199 17.90 9.44 -8.88
N PHE A 200 18.15 10.74 -8.97
CA PHE A 200 18.57 11.56 -7.84
C PHE A 200 17.50 11.58 -6.73
N PHE A 201 16.23 11.71 -7.11
CA PHE A 201 15.10 11.66 -6.19
C PHE A 201 15.01 10.30 -5.48
N ALA A 202 15.08 9.20 -6.24
CA ALA A 202 15.06 7.84 -5.70
C ALA A 202 16.25 7.58 -4.76
N ALA A 203 17.46 7.99 -5.14
CA ALA A 203 18.65 7.86 -4.32
C ALA A 203 18.52 8.67 -3.01
N SER A 204 17.98 9.89 -3.09
CA SER A 204 17.72 10.74 -1.92
C SER A 204 16.73 10.09 -0.95
N LEU A 205 15.63 9.53 -1.46
CA LEU A 205 14.67 8.79 -0.62
C LEU A 205 15.31 7.58 0.06
N CYS A 206 16.04 6.75 -0.70
CA CYS A 206 16.75 5.61 -0.14
C CYS A 206 17.75 6.02 0.95
N TYR A 207 18.54 7.07 0.69
CA TYR A 207 19.51 7.58 1.67
C TYR A 207 18.82 8.07 2.95
N LEU A 208 17.74 8.85 2.82
CA LEU A 208 16.97 9.35 3.96
C LEU A 208 16.43 8.19 4.81
N VAL A 209 15.83 7.16 4.20
CA VAL A 209 15.30 6.02 4.95
C VAL A 209 16.41 5.22 5.61
N LEU A 210 17.50 4.90 4.89
CA LEU A 210 18.59 4.07 5.40
C LEU A 210 19.41 4.76 6.49
N ASN A 211 19.54 6.08 6.45
CA ASN A 211 20.28 6.86 7.44
C ASN A 211 19.42 7.30 8.64
N THR A 212 18.11 7.01 8.61
CA THR A 212 17.23 7.31 9.73
C THR A 212 17.44 6.30 10.85
N LYS A 213 18.03 6.73 11.97
CA LYS A 213 18.13 5.89 13.17
C LYS A 213 16.72 5.50 13.64
N MET A 214 16.47 4.21 13.79
CA MET A 214 15.19 3.66 14.26
C MET A 214 14.89 4.12 15.69
N LYS A 215 14.22 5.27 15.83
CA LYS A 215 13.63 5.72 17.11
C LYS A 215 12.30 5.00 17.32
N ALA A 216 11.85 4.89 18.58
CA ALA A 216 10.56 4.28 18.92
C ALA A 216 9.33 4.93 18.25
N ILE A 217 9.46 6.16 17.74
CA ILE A 217 8.41 6.82 16.94
C ILE A 217 8.44 6.34 15.49
N LEU A 218 9.62 6.06 14.93
CA LEU A 218 9.80 5.62 13.55
C LEU A 218 9.42 4.15 13.34
N THR A 219 9.49 3.32 14.39
CA THR A 219 8.96 1.95 14.32
C THR A 219 7.46 1.94 14.01
N LEU A 220 6.71 2.95 14.44
CA LEU A 220 5.28 3.12 14.12
C LEU A 220 5.02 3.36 12.62
N TYR A 221 6.04 3.82 11.87
CA TYR A 221 5.99 4.07 10.43
C TYR A 221 6.75 3.01 9.62
N SER A 222 7.10 1.87 10.20
CA SER A 222 7.90 0.82 9.55
C SER A 222 7.32 0.38 8.20
N SER A 223 6.01 0.17 8.10
CA SER A 223 5.33 -0.16 6.84
C SER A 223 5.43 0.97 5.80
N CYS A 224 5.30 2.23 6.22
CA CYS A 224 5.48 3.39 5.34
C CYS A 224 6.91 3.46 4.80
N LEU A 225 7.92 3.28 5.67
CA LEU A 225 9.33 3.30 5.29
C LEU A 225 9.67 2.15 4.32
N ALA A 226 9.14 0.96 4.56
CA ALA A 226 9.35 -0.19 3.68
C ALA A 226 8.79 0.04 2.27
N VAL A 227 7.57 0.58 2.19
CA VAL A 227 6.93 0.92 0.91
C VAL A 227 7.65 2.10 0.22
N LEU A 228 8.18 3.06 0.96
CA LEU A 228 8.94 4.18 0.41
C LEU A 228 10.26 3.71 -0.24
N ILE A 229 10.97 2.75 0.38
CA ILE A 229 12.13 2.10 -0.25
C ILE A 229 11.71 1.39 -1.54
N GLN A 230 10.60 0.66 -1.50
CA GLN A 230 10.12 -0.08 -2.67
C GLN A 230 9.76 0.88 -3.82
N PHE A 231 9.09 1.99 -3.50
CA PHE A 231 8.80 3.07 -4.45
C PHE A 231 10.09 3.64 -5.07
N ALA A 232 11.11 3.91 -4.26
CA ALA A 232 12.39 4.43 -4.73
C ALA A 232 13.10 3.42 -5.67
N VAL A 233 13.08 2.13 -5.35
CA VAL A 233 13.65 1.08 -6.21
C VAL A 233 12.92 1.01 -7.55
N PHE A 234 11.58 1.05 -7.56
CA PHE A 234 10.82 1.08 -8.81
C PHE A 234 11.06 2.35 -9.62
N THR A 235 11.11 3.51 -8.96
CA THR A 235 11.43 4.79 -9.61
C THR A 235 12.79 4.75 -10.27
N ALA A 236 13.81 4.23 -9.58
CA ALA A 236 15.15 4.08 -10.14
C ALA A 236 15.17 3.08 -11.31
N GLY A 237 14.47 1.95 -11.17
CA GLY A 237 14.38 0.94 -12.23
C GLY A 237 13.71 1.47 -13.50
N LEU A 238 12.63 2.25 -13.35
CA LEU A 238 11.97 2.93 -14.47
C LEU A 238 12.87 4.01 -15.07
N ALA A 239 13.56 4.80 -14.25
CA ALA A 239 14.46 5.84 -14.73
C ALA A 239 15.67 5.28 -15.49
N PHE A 240 16.19 4.11 -15.10
CA PHE A 240 17.23 3.41 -15.86
C PHE A 240 16.73 2.72 -17.13
N ASN A 241 15.43 2.46 -17.24
CA ASN A 241 14.87 1.68 -18.33
C ASN A 241 14.92 2.47 -19.65
N TYR A 242 15.53 1.89 -20.68
CA TYR A 242 15.70 2.53 -21.99
C TYR A 242 14.38 2.90 -22.66
N TYR A 243 13.37 2.02 -22.59
CA TYR A 243 12.05 2.30 -23.15
C TYR A 243 11.41 3.52 -22.48
N VAL A 244 11.48 3.60 -21.15
CA VAL A 244 10.94 4.74 -20.41
C VAL A 244 11.67 6.03 -20.79
N ALA A 245 13.00 6.02 -20.81
CA ALA A 245 13.80 7.18 -21.18
C ALA A 245 13.50 7.67 -22.62
N ASP A 246 13.33 6.74 -23.57
CA ASP A 246 13.01 7.04 -24.96
C ASP A 246 11.58 7.59 -25.14
N GLN A 247 10.56 6.92 -24.59
CA GLN A 247 9.17 7.35 -24.74
C GLN A 247 8.89 8.67 -24.02
N THR A 248 9.35 8.81 -22.77
CA THR A 248 9.22 10.06 -22.03
C THR A 248 9.96 11.19 -22.76
N GLY A 249 11.15 10.94 -23.30
CA GLY A 249 11.86 11.93 -24.09
C GLY A 249 11.11 12.39 -25.35
N LYS A 250 10.52 11.44 -26.09
CA LYS A 250 9.70 11.71 -27.28
C LYS A 250 8.43 12.49 -26.96
N GLU A 251 7.72 12.10 -25.91
CA GLU A 251 6.50 12.77 -25.47
C GLU A 251 6.78 14.21 -25.03
N LEU A 252 7.86 14.45 -24.29
CA LEU A 252 8.20 15.79 -23.82
C LEU A 252 8.86 16.68 -24.90
N SER A 253 9.59 16.12 -25.86
CA SER A 253 10.29 16.93 -26.87
C SER A 253 9.38 17.42 -27.99
N GLY A 254 8.21 16.77 -28.20
CA GLY A 254 7.28 17.04 -29.28
C GLY A 254 7.86 16.87 -30.70
N THR A 255 9.08 16.34 -30.82
CA THR A 255 9.89 16.28 -32.06
C THR A 255 10.73 15.00 -32.07
N THR A 256 11.63 14.83 -33.06
CA THR A 256 12.54 13.69 -33.12
C THR A 256 13.51 13.69 -31.94
N PHE A 257 13.20 12.89 -30.93
CA PHE A 257 14.06 12.65 -29.77
C PHE A 257 14.98 11.45 -30.01
N GLN A 258 16.25 11.63 -29.68
CA GLN A 258 17.20 10.54 -29.55
C GLN A 258 17.71 10.52 -28.11
N VAL A 259 17.68 9.34 -27.49
CA VAL A 259 18.25 9.14 -26.15
C VAL A 259 19.75 9.48 -26.21
N PRO A 260 20.27 10.47 -25.45
CA PRO A 260 21.65 10.93 -25.61
C PRO A 260 22.72 9.91 -25.19
N LEU A 261 22.40 9.06 -24.21
CA LEU A 261 23.30 8.04 -23.66
C LEU A 261 22.67 6.65 -23.84
N PRO A 262 22.45 6.20 -25.09
CA PRO A 262 21.63 5.03 -25.35
C PRO A 262 22.24 3.77 -24.74
N TYR A 263 23.56 3.61 -24.85
CA TYR A 263 24.28 2.49 -24.23
C TYR A 263 24.19 2.48 -22.70
N PHE A 264 24.18 3.65 -22.06
CA PHE A 264 24.02 3.73 -20.61
C PHE A 264 22.67 3.17 -20.18
N PHE A 265 21.58 3.67 -20.78
CA PHE A 265 20.24 3.20 -20.45
C PHE A 265 20.04 1.73 -20.83
N TRP A 266 20.56 1.26 -21.96
CA TRP A 266 20.52 -0.16 -22.33
C TRP A 266 21.21 -1.06 -21.32
N VAL A 267 22.44 -0.73 -20.93
CA VAL A 267 23.18 -1.51 -19.93
C VAL A 267 22.44 -1.52 -18.60
N TRP A 268 22.02 -0.34 -18.11
CA TRP A 268 21.37 -0.24 -16.80
C TRP A 268 19.95 -0.81 -16.76
N THR A 269 19.26 -0.91 -17.91
CA THR A 269 17.97 -1.62 -18.02
C THR A 269 18.07 -3.05 -17.53
N PHE A 270 19.19 -3.74 -17.79
CA PHE A 270 19.39 -5.13 -17.33
C PHE A 270 20.24 -5.24 -16.07
N VAL A 271 21.26 -4.40 -15.93
CA VAL A 271 22.17 -4.46 -14.77
C VAL A 271 21.46 -4.09 -13.48
N PHE A 272 20.61 -3.05 -13.47
CA PHE A 272 19.94 -2.61 -12.25
C PHE A 272 19.04 -3.69 -11.63
N PRO A 273 18.10 -4.33 -12.37
CA PRO A 273 17.31 -5.43 -11.83
C PRO A 273 18.15 -6.59 -11.28
N LEU A 274 19.23 -6.98 -11.98
CA LEU A 274 20.12 -8.05 -11.56
C LEU A 274 20.87 -7.70 -10.27
N VAL A 275 21.34 -6.45 -10.13
CA VAL A 275 21.95 -5.94 -8.89
C VAL A 275 20.94 -5.96 -7.75
N CYS A 276 19.68 -5.55 -7.99
CA CYS A 276 18.63 -5.62 -6.97
C CYS A 276 18.38 -7.06 -6.51
N ILE A 277 18.29 -8.03 -7.43
CA ILE A 277 18.11 -9.45 -7.11
C ILE A 277 19.32 -9.98 -6.30
N GLY A 278 20.54 -9.69 -6.76
CA GLY A 278 21.76 -10.12 -6.07
C GLY A 278 21.87 -9.54 -4.65
N TYR A 279 21.56 -8.26 -4.48
CA TYR A 279 21.54 -7.61 -3.17
C TYR A 279 20.40 -8.14 -2.29
N ALA A 280 19.23 -8.42 -2.86
CA ALA A 280 18.11 -9.01 -2.15
C ALA A 280 18.43 -10.40 -1.60
N LEU A 281 19.12 -11.24 -2.38
CA LEU A 281 19.59 -12.56 -1.94
C LEU A 281 20.63 -12.44 -0.82
N LYS A 282 21.55 -11.47 -0.92
CA LYS A 282 22.58 -11.21 0.11
C LYS A 282 21.98 -10.66 1.41
N LYS A 283 20.94 -9.85 1.32
CA LYS A 283 20.26 -9.20 2.46
C LYS A 283 19.00 -9.94 2.93
N HIS A 284 18.68 -11.08 2.32
CA HIS A 284 17.48 -11.86 2.63
C HIS A 284 16.17 -11.05 2.58
N SER A 285 16.10 -10.05 1.69
CA SER A 285 14.95 -9.16 1.58
C SER A 285 13.97 -9.65 0.52
N ARG A 286 12.83 -10.23 0.95
CA ARG A 286 11.75 -10.67 0.05
C ARG A 286 11.18 -9.51 -0.78
N MET A 287 11.02 -8.34 -0.18
CA MET A 287 10.48 -7.16 -0.87
C MET A 287 11.38 -6.73 -2.03
N LEU A 288 12.69 -6.64 -1.80
CA LEU A 288 13.63 -6.25 -2.85
C LEU A 288 13.77 -7.31 -3.94
N LEU A 289 13.69 -8.59 -3.57
CA LEU A 289 13.72 -9.70 -4.53
C LEU A 289 12.56 -9.61 -5.51
N ASN A 290 11.33 -9.42 -5.00
CA ASN A 290 10.14 -9.28 -5.82
C ASN A 290 10.22 -8.06 -6.74
N SER A 291 10.69 -6.91 -6.23
CA SER A 291 10.89 -5.71 -7.04
C SER A 291 11.91 -5.93 -8.15
N GLY A 292 13.03 -6.61 -7.87
CA GLY A 292 14.04 -6.93 -8.86
C GLY A 292 13.51 -7.86 -9.97
N ILE A 293 12.70 -8.86 -9.62
CA ILE A 293 12.06 -9.76 -10.59
C ILE A 293 11.08 -8.99 -11.48
N ILE A 294 10.24 -8.14 -10.92
CA ILE A 294 9.29 -7.30 -11.69
C ILE A 294 10.05 -6.38 -12.67
N LEU A 295 11.12 -5.74 -12.21
CA LEU A 295 11.94 -4.88 -13.05
C LEU A 295 12.68 -5.67 -14.14
N LEU A 296 13.10 -6.90 -13.86
CA LEU A 296 13.70 -7.78 -14.86
C LEU A 296 12.70 -8.18 -15.95
N THR A 297 11.44 -8.43 -15.58
CA THR A 297 10.35 -8.62 -16.54
C THR A 297 10.15 -7.39 -17.41
N ALA A 298 10.16 -6.19 -16.82
CA ALA A 298 10.07 -4.93 -17.57
C ALA A 298 11.27 -4.75 -18.53
N ALA A 299 12.49 -5.13 -18.12
CA ALA A 299 13.67 -5.13 -18.99
C ALA A 299 13.51 -6.06 -20.20
N GLY A 300 12.93 -7.26 -20.00
CA GLY A 300 12.61 -8.18 -21.09
C GLY A 300 11.59 -7.61 -22.08
N LEU A 301 10.57 -6.88 -21.59
CA LEU A 301 9.60 -6.18 -22.44
C LEU A 301 10.25 -5.04 -23.23
N THR A 302 11.17 -4.28 -22.61
CA THR A 302 11.98 -3.26 -23.29
C THR A 302 12.80 -3.87 -24.42
N PHE A 303 13.49 -4.98 -24.17
CA PHE A 303 14.26 -5.68 -25.19
C PHE A 303 13.40 -6.03 -26.40
N LYS A 304 12.25 -6.68 -26.16
CA LYS A 304 11.29 -7.05 -27.20
C LYS A 304 10.76 -5.86 -27.99
N TYR A 305 10.53 -4.72 -27.34
CA TYR A 305 10.01 -3.54 -28.03
C TYR A 305 10.96 -3.05 -29.14
N TYR A 306 12.27 -3.14 -28.92
CA TYR A 306 13.29 -2.67 -29.88
C TYR A 306 13.89 -3.77 -30.75
N ASP A 307 13.78 -5.04 -30.35
CA ASP A 307 14.22 -6.18 -31.16
C ASP A 307 13.02 -6.86 -31.85
N THR A 308 12.91 -6.67 -33.16
CA THR A 308 11.87 -7.26 -34.01
C THR A 308 12.23 -8.65 -34.54
N LEU A 309 13.46 -9.12 -34.31
CA LEU A 309 13.98 -10.33 -34.97
C LEU A 309 13.62 -11.62 -34.23
N VAL A 310 13.28 -11.55 -32.95
CA VAL A 310 12.99 -12.72 -32.11
C VAL A 310 11.49 -12.81 -31.82
N PRO A 311 10.78 -13.82 -32.35
CA PRO A 311 9.37 -14.04 -32.03
C PRO A 311 9.12 -14.19 -30.52
N PHE A 312 7.97 -13.69 -30.07
CA PHE A 312 7.60 -13.58 -28.65
C PHE A 312 7.67 -14.92 -27.90
N GLU A 313 7.34 -15.99 -28.61
CA GLU A 313 7.24 -17.35 -28.11
C GLU A 313 8.62 -17.87 -27.69
N TYR A 314 9.65 -17.62 -28.48
CA TYR A 314 11.03 -18.06 -28.17
C TYR A 314 11.63 -17.27 -27.01
N LEU A 315 11.32 -15.96 -26.94
CA LEU A 315 11.83 -15.08 -25.88
C LEU A 315 11.21 -15.43 -24.53
N LEU A 316 9.89 -15.66 -24.45
CA LEU A 316 9.24 -16.12 -23.22
C LEU A 316 9.62 -17.54 -22.85
N SER A 317 9.75 -18.44 -23.82
CA SER A 317 10.17 -19.81 -23.55
C SER A 317 11.61 -19.85 -23.02
N GLY A 318 12.50 -19.04 -23.60
CA GLY A 318 13.89 -18.89 -23.14
C GLY A 318 13.98 -18.25 -21.75
N ALA A 319 13.27 -17.14 -21.52
CA ALA A 319 13.21 -16.49 -20.20
C ALA A 319 12.59 -17.41 -19.14
N GLY A 320 11.51 -18.13 -19.49
CA GLY A 320 10.88 -19.12 -18.64
C GLY A 320 11.81 -20.29 -18.31
N ALA A 321 12.52 -20.84 -19.31
CA ALA A 321 13.51 -21.90 -19.10
C ALA A 321 14.68 -21.42 -18.22
N LEU A 322 15.15 -20.18 -18.42
CA LEU A 322 16.19 -19.57 -17.60
C LEU A 322 15.72 -19.35 -16.17
N LEU A 323 14.49 -18.85 -15.96
CA LEU A 323 13.87 -18.70 -14.64
C LEU A 323 13.66 -20.05 -13.96
N LEU A 324 13.26 -21.10 -14.69
CA LEU A 324 13.13 -22.46 -14.16
C LEU A 324 14.48 -23.02 -13.75
N LEU A 325 15.53 -22.83 -14.56
CA LEU A 325 16.90 -23.22 -14.21
C LEU A 325 17.42 -22.46 -12.98
N LEU A 326 17.17 -21.15 -12.91
CA LEU A 326 17.54 -20.33 -11.76
C LEU A 326 16.78 -20.75 -10.51
N SER A 327 15.47 -20.98 -10.62
CA SER A 327 14.61 -21.45 -9.55
C SER A 327 15.06 -22.83 -9.06
N TRP A 328 15.33 -23.78 -9.96
CA TRP A 328 15.85 -25.10 -9.62
C TRP A 328 17.22 -25.02 -8.93
N ARG A 329 18.14 -24.16 -9.43
CA ARG A 329 19.43 -23.91 -8.77
C ARG A 329 19.26 -23.30 -7.40
N LEU A 330 18.37 -22.31 -7.25
CA LEU A 330 18.05 -21.68 -5.97
C LEU A 330 17.46 -22.71 -5.01
N LEU A 331 16.47 -23.50 -5.41
CA LEU A 331 15.87 -24.58 -4.61
C LEU A 331 16.91 -25.61 -4.17
N LYS A 332 17.81 -26.03 -5.06
CA LYS A 332 18.89 -26.95 -4.72
C LYS A 332 19.90 -26.33 -3.74
N TRP A 333 20.16 -25.03 -3.88
CA TRP A 333 21.03 -24.26 -2.99
C TRP A 333 20.39 -24.00 -1.62
N LEU A 334 19.07 -23.81 -1.57
CA LEU A 334 18.22 -23.58 -0.39
C LEU A 334 17.69 -24.87 0.24
N LYS A 335 18.08 -26.05 -0.28
CA LYS A 335 17.62 -27.38 0.18
C LYS A 335 18.04 -27.69 1.61
N ASN A 336 19.16 -27.12 2.06
CA ASN A 336 19.50 -27.06 3.47
C ASN A 336 19.24 -25.63 3.94
N PRO A 337 18.53 -25.40 5.06
CA PRO A 337 18.32 -24.07 5.58
C PRO A 337 19.68 -23.44 5.84
N ARG A 338 20.00 -22.40 5.09
CA ARG A 338 21.24 -21.64 5.21
C ARG A 338 20.87 -20.16 5.23
N TYR A 339 21.34 -19.46 6.25
CA TYR A 339 21.21 -18.01 6.36
C TYR A 339 19.76 -17.46 6.39
N GLY A 340 18.82 -18.16 7.03
CA GLY A 340 17.47 -17.63 7.28
C GLY A 340 16.50 -17.63 6.09
N LEU A 341 16.89 -18.15 4.94
CA LEU A 341 15.98 -18.52 3.85
C LEU A 341 15.87 -20.04 3.84
N ALA A 342 14.71 -20.58 4.20
CA ALA A 342 14.42 -22.00 4.07
C ALA A 342 13.59 -22.22 2.81
N GLY A 343 14.02 -23.16 1.94
CA GLY A 343 13.20 -23.65 0.83
C GLY A 343 11.99 -24.48 1.30
N GLN A 344 11.96 -24.84 2.58
CA GLN A 344 10.81 -25.44 3.25
C GLN A 344 10.17 -24.36 4.14
N VAL A 345 9.02 -23.85 3.73
CA VAL A 345 8.00 -23.56 4.73
C VAL A 345 7.65 -24.94 5.29
N PRO A 346 7.77 -25.21 6.60
CA PRO A 346 7.12 -26.39 7.14
C PRO A 346 5.64 -26.14 6.94
N PHE A 347 5.08 -26.68 5.85
CA PHE A 347 3.65 -26.93 5.78
C PHE A 347 3.37 -27.81 6.99
N PRO A 348 2.62 -27.34 8.01
CA PRO A 348 2.09 -28.27 8.97
C PRO A 348 1.20 -29.19 8.15
N GLN A 349 1.52 -30.48 8.12
CA GLN A 349 0.72 -31.52 7.48
C GLN A 349 -0.60 -31.78 8.25
N ASN A 350 -1.23 -30.74 8.79
CA ASN A 350 -2.45 -30.84 9.59
C ASN A 350 -3.47 -29.88 9.01
N ASN A 351 -4.60 -30.43 8.52
CA ASN A 351 -6.00 -29.98 8.37
C ASN A 351 -6.46 -28.53 8.67
N THR A 352 -5.55 -27.60 8.95
CA THR A 352 -5.81 -26.25 9.46
C THR A 352 -6.33 -25.30 8.40
N ASP A 353 -6.12 -25.57 7.11
CA ASP A 353 -6.73 -24.77 6.04
C ASP A 353 -8.21 -25.14 5.82
N GLN A 354 -8.61 -26.41 6.04
CA GLN A 354 -10.03 -26.78 6.12
C GLN A 354 -10.65 -26.26 7.42
N GLU A 355 -9.97 -26.38 8.56
CA GLU A 355 -10.45 -25.82 9.84
C GLU A 355 -10.53 -24.29 9.82
N ARG A 356 -9.69 -23.59 9.05
CA ARG A 356 -9.79 -22.15 8.85
C ARG A 356 -11.01 -21.78 8.03
N VAL A 357 -11.31 -22.51 6.96
CA VAL A 357 -12.53 -22.30 6.17
C VAL A 357 -13.78 -22.65 6.98
N ASP A 358 -13.75 -23.73 7.76
CA ASP A 358 -14.86 -24.11 8.64
C ASP A 358 -15.04 -23.14 9.82
N SER A 359 -13.95 -22.61 10.38
CA SER A 359 -14.01 -21.54 11.39
C SER A 359 -14.50 -20.21 10.80
N ILE A 360 -14.30 -19.97 9.50
CA ILE A 360 -14.86 -18.82 8.77
C ILE A 360 -16.39 -18.99 8.61
N ILE A 361 -16.87 -20.21 8.39
CA ILE A 361 -18.32 -20.51 8.30
C ILE A 361 -18.97 -20.45 9.69
N ILE A 362 -18.29 -20.94 10.73
CA ILE A 362 -18.80 -20.95 12.11
C ILE A 362 -18.76 -19.54 12.73
N SER A 363 -17.73 -18.73 12.46
CA SER A 363 -17.66 -17.35 12.97
C SER A 363 -18.57 -16.37 12.21
N ALA A 364 -18.94 -16.67 10.96
CA ALA A 364 -19.92 -15.88 10.21
C ALA A 364 -21.39 -16.17 10.61
N THR A 365 -21.65 -17.29 11.31
CA THR A 365 -23.01 -17.74 11.68
C THR A 365 -23.37 -17.56 13.16
N LEU A 366 -22.45 -17.11 14.02
CA LEU A 366 -22.76 -16.86 15.44
C LEU A 366 -23.09 -15.37 15.69
N PRO A 367 -24.35 -15.02 16.03
CA PRO A 367 -24.65 -13.73 16.63
C PRO A 367 -23.91 -13.62 17.96
N GLN A 368 -23.40 -12.42 18.26
CA GLN A 368 -22.72 -12.07 19.52
C GLN A 368 -23.37 -12.77 20.73
N GLN A 369 -22.63 -13.70 21.34
CA GLN A 369 -23.05 -14.36 22.56
C GLN A 369 -23.01 -13.31 23.69
N LYS A 370 -24.21 -12.87 24.11
CA LYS A 370 -24.39 -12.04 25.30
C LYS A 370 -23.71 -12.73 26.49
N GLN A 371 -22.96 -11.97 27.27
CA GLN A 371 -22.37 -12.42 28.54
C GLN A 371 -23.43 -13.11 29.41
N HIS A 372 -23.20 -14.39 29.72
CA HIS A 372 -23.93 -15.11 30.75
C HIS A 372 -23.58 -14.50 32.12
N LEU A 373 -24.59 -13.96 32.81
CA LEU A 373 -24.58 -13.85 34.27
C LEU A 373 -24.85 -15.23 34.90
N PRO A 374 -24.41 -15.49 36.14
CA PRO A 374 -24.30 -16.84 36.68
C PRO A 374 -25.65 -17.45 37.08
N ASP A 375 -25.68 -18.78 36.99
CA ASP A 375 -26.75 -19.71 37.32
C ASP A 375 -27.61 -19.33 38.53
N ARG A 376 -28.94 -19.35 38.31
CA ARG A 376 -29.90 -19.76 39.32
C ARG A 376 -30.68 -20.96 38.81
N PHE A 377 -30.32 -22.13 39.33
CA PHE A 377 -31.10 -23.35 39.25
C PHE A 377 -32.45 -23.19 39.99
N GLY A 378 -33.50 -23.76 39.39
CA GLY A 378 -34.85 -23.93 39.95
C GLY A 378 -35.84 -23.84 38.80
N GLY A 379 -36.60 -24.84 38.38
CA GLY A 379 -37.07 -26.05 39.03
C GLY A 379 -38.54 -26.18 38.63
N GLY A 380 -38.91 -27.20 37.83
CA GLY A 380 -40.32 -27.55 37.61
C GLY A 380 -40.80 -27.73 36.17
N ASN A 381 -40.93 -29.00 35.78
CA ASN A 381 -41.98 -29.72 35.05
C ASN A 381 -43.14 -29.01 34.27
N PHE A 382 -43.49 -29.60 33.11
CA PHE A 382 -44.64 -29.36 32.19
C PHE A 382 -44.60 -28.05 31.38
N GLY A 383 -45.12 -27.92 30.14
CA GLY A 383 -45.86 -28.75 29.18
C GLY A 383 -45.76 -28.06 27.80
N GLY A 384 -45.87 -28.77 26.68
CA GLY A 384 -47.15 -28.83 25.95
C GLY A 384 -47.45 -27.54 25.17
N GLY A 385 -47.43 -27.60 23.84
CA GLY A 385 -47.68 -26.44 22.97
C GLY A 385 -49.10 -25.88 23.08
N GLY A 386 -49.28 -24.63 22.61
CA GLY A 386 -50.60 -24.03 22.38
C GLY A 386 -50.78 -22.62 22.94
N SER A 387 -50.98 -21.69 22.01
CA SER A 387 -51.78 -20.44 22.02
C SER A 387 -52.25 -19.74 23.32
N SER A 388 -52.32 -18.41 23.18
CA SER A 388 -53.25 -17.45 23.84
C SER A 388 -52.93 -17.08 25.29
N SER A 389 -53.30 -15.94 25.87
CA SER A 389 -53.68 -14.57 25.49
C SER A 389 -53.95 -13.88 26.83
N ASP A 390 -53.71 -12.57 26.93
CA ASP A 390 -54.24 -11.63 27.93
C ASP A 390 -54.02 -11.91 29.43
N PHE A 391 -53.20 -11.06 30.08
CA PHE A 391 -53.61 -9.99 31.01
C PHE A 391 -52.41 -9.12 31.39
#